data_AF-A0A8S9WHR2-F1
#
_entry.id   AF-A0A8S9WHR2-F1
#
_cell.length_a   1.000
_cell.length_b   1.000
_cell.length_c   1.000
_cell.angle_alpha   90.00
_cell.angle_beta   90.00
_cell.angle_gamma   90.00
#
_symmetry.space_group_name_H-M   'P 1'
#
loop_
_entity.id
_entity.type
_entity.pdbx_description
1 polymer ?
#
loop_
_entity_poly.entity_id
_entity_poly.type
_entity_poly.pdbx_seq_one_letter_code
_entity_poly.pdbx_strand_id
1 'polypeptide(L)'
;MSKDTTTRCRNTFVRAVATVTIFDESDNPVEGATVSGQWSNATSDSDSGVTDASGQVSLESDSVKNPSGGTTFTFTVDGVTKAGCDYDSEANVETSKSINV
;
A
#
# COMPACT_ATOMS: atom_id res chain seq x y z
N MET A 1 -0.61 7.02 2.23
CA MET A 1 -0.93 6.05 3.31
C MET A 1 -1.80 6.73 4.34
N SER A 2 -2.87 6.08 4.75
CA SER A 2 -3.83 6.55 5.78
C SER A 2 -4.15 5.40 6.74
N LYS A 3 -4.75 5.73 7.89
CA LYS A 3 -5.30 4.74 8.82
C LYS A 3 -6.82 4.79 8.76
N ASP A 4 -7.45 3.63 8.77
CA ASP A 4 -8.89 3.49 8.92
C ASP A 4 -9.20 2.84 10.27
N THR A 5 -10.18 3.38 10.99
CA THR A 5 -10.51 2.99 12.35
C THR A 5 -12.00 2.72 12.45
N THR A 6 -12.35 1.47 12.73
CA THR A 6 -13.73 1.04 12.95
C THR A 6 -13.92 0.60 14.39
N THR A 7 -14.86 1.23 15.10
CA THR A 7 -15.24 0.84 16.47
C THR A 7 -16.50 -0.03 16.44
N ARG A 8 -16.42 -1.23 17.03
CA ARG A 8 -17.55 -2.14 17.21
C ARG A 8 -17.72 -2.48 18.69
N CYS A 9 -18.74 -1.89 19.31
CA CYS A 9 -18.97 -1.95 20.75
C CYS A 9 -17.71 -1.53 21.53
N ARG A 10 -17.13 -2.43 22.33
CA ARG A 10 -15.93 -2.18 23.14
C ARG A 10 -14.60 -2.39 22.42
N ASN A 11 -14.62 -2.86 21.17
CA ASN A 11 -13.41 -3.14 20.40
C ASN A 11 -13.23 -2.11 19.30
N THR A 12 -12.00 -1.64 19.13
CA THR A 12 -11.56 -0.84 18.00
C THR A 12 -10.75 -1.72 17.06
N PHE A 13 -10.94 -1.57 15.76
CA PHE A 13 -10.15 -2.22 14.72
C PHE A 13 -9.50 -1.14 13.90
N VAL A 14 -8.17 -1.22 13.75
CA VAL A 14 -7.41 -0.28 12.92
C VAL A 14 -6.72 -1.06 11.82
N ARG A 15 -6.79 -0.53 10.60
CA ARG A 15 -5.99 -1.00 9.46
C ARG A 15 -5.31 0.19 8.79
N ALA A 16 -4.29 -0.09 8.00
CA ALA A 16 -3.64 0.90 7.17
C ALA A 16 -4.05 0.73 5.70
N VAL A 17 -4.10 1.84 4.96
CA VAL A 17 -4.35 1.85 3.52
C VAL A 17 -3.16 2.53 2.84
N ALA A 18 -2.47 1.79 1.98
CA ALA A 18 -1.38 2.28 1.16
C ALA A 18 -1.91 2.61 -0.25
N THR A 19 -1.92 3.90 -0.60
CA THR A 19 -2.15 4.34 -1.98
C THR A 19 -0.80 4.45 -2.67
N VAL A 20 -0.63 3.67 -3.73
CA VAL A 20 0.55 3.69 -4.61
C VAL A 20 0.14 4.35 -5.92
N THR A 21 0.98 5.26 -6.41
CA THR A 21 0.80 5.92 -7.70
C THR A 21 1.98 5.56 -8.60
N ILE A 22 1.69 5.13 -9.82
CA ILE A 22 2.69 4.75 -10.82
C ILE A 22 2.68 5.79 -11.95
N PHE A 23 3.86 6.29 -12.29
CA PHE A 23 4.11 7.20 -13.40
C PHE A 23 5.06 6.56 -14.41
N ASP A 24 4.95 6.97 -15.68
CA ASP A 24 5.93 6.64 -16.72
C ASP A 24 7.09 7.67 -16.75
N GLU A 25 8.07 7.46 -17.64
CA GLU A 25 9.23 8.35 -17.82
C GLU A 25 8.84 9.80 -18.21
N SER A 26 7.62 10.02 -18.68
CA SER A 26 7.09 11.32 -19.08
C SER A 26 6.15 11.92 -18.01
N ASP A 27 6.20 11.40 -16.77
CA ASP A 27 5.34 11.79 -15.64
C ASP A 27 3.83 11.56 -15.88
N ASN A 28 3.45 10.69 -16.82
CA ASN A 28 2.05 10.35 -17.03
C ASN A 28 1.62 9.19 -16.12
N PRO A 29 0.40 9.23 -15.56
CA PRO A 29 -0.13 8.14 -14.75
C PRO A 29 -0.30 6.86 -15.58
N VAL A 30 0.15 5.72 -15.03
CA VAL A 30 0.09 4.43 -15.73
C VAL A 30 -1.09 3.61 -15.23
N GLU A 31 -2.14 3.51 -16.05
CA GLU A 31 -3.27 2.60 -15.80
C GLU A 31 -2.91 1.14 -16.10
N GLY A 32 -3.48 0.19 -15.35
CA GLY A 32 -3.36 -1.23 -15.65
C GLY A 32 -2.02 -1.85 -15.25
N ALA A 33 -1.24 -1.20 -14.40
CA ALA A 33 -0.05 -1.77 -13.80
C ALA A 33 -0.44 -2.55 -12.54
N THR A 34 0.04 -3.79 -12.42
CA THR A 34 -0.16 -4.61 -11.23
C THR A 34 0.95 -4.31 -10.24
N VAL A 35 0.60 -3.73 -9.09
CA VAL A 35 1.52 -3.46 -7.98
C VAL A 35 1.34 -4.56 -6.94
N SER A 36 2.45 -5.08 -6.44
CA SER A 36 2.48 -6.05 -5.33
C SER A 36 3.39 -5.56 -4.22
N GLY A 37 3.02 -5.81 -2.96
CA GLY A 37 3.86 -5.50 -1.82
C GLY A 37 3.48 -6.26 -0.55
N GLN A 38 4.33 -6.13 0.46
CA GLN A 38 4.14 -6.71 1.79
C GLN A 38 3.82 -5.65 2.84
N TRP A 39 2.94 -6.02 3.76
CA TRP A 39 2.80 -5.37 5.04
C TRP A 39 3.68 -6.02 6.10
N SER A 40 4.20 -5.19 7.00
CA SER A 40 5.04 -5.62 8.12
C SER A 40 4.75 -4.78 9.39
N ASN A 41 5.39 -5.17 10.49
CA ASN A 41 5.21 -4.66 11.85
C ASN A 41 3.87 -5.07 12.48
N ALA A 42 2.85 -4.23 12.39
CA ALA A 42 1.54 -4.50 12.99
C ALA A 42 0.80 -5.69 12.36
N THR A 43 1.10 -5.96 11.08
CA THR A 43 0.59 -7.09 10.32
C THR A 43 1.71 -7.75 9.52
N SER A 44 1.41 -8.86 8.84
CA SER A 44 2.40 -9.66 8.09
C SER A 44 1.71 -10.36 6.92
N ASP A 45 1.13 -9.56 6.05
CA ASP A 45 0.29 -9.96 4.91
C ASP A 45 0.80 -9.34 3.61
N SER A 46 0.34 -9.88 2.48
CA SER A 46 0.76 -9.47 1.14
C SER A 46 -0.44 -9.03 0.34
N ASP A 47 -0.35 -7.87 -0.32
CA ASP A 47 -1.41 -7.36 -1.15
C ASP A 47 -0.93 -7.05 -2.56
N SER A 48 -1.86 -7.16 -3.50
CA SER A 48 -1.65 -6.73 -4.87
C SER A 48 -2.91 -6.12 -5.45
N GLY A 49 -2.73 -5.24 -6.43
CA GLY A 49 -3.83 -4.59 -7.11
C GLY A 49 -3.39 -3.95 -8.41
N VAL A 50 -4.38 -3.57 -9.21
CA VAL A 50 -4.16 -2.95 -10.52
C VAL A 50 -4.43 -1.46 -10.41
N THR A 51 -3.55 -0.64 -10.99
CA THR A 51 -3.74 0.80 -11.04
C THR A 51 -4.93 1.19 -11.92
N ASP A 52 -5.69 2.18 -11.47
CA ASP A 52 -6.81 2.76 -12.21
C ASP A 52 -6.34 3.78 -13.28
N ALA A 53 -7.29 4.43 -13.94
CA ALA A 53 -7.03 5.46 -14.96
C ALA A 53 -6.21 6.67 -14.45
N SER A 54 -6.10 6.85 -13.14
CA SER A 54 -5.25 7.87 -12.51
C SER A 54 -3.87 7.34 -12.11
N GLY A 55 -3.54 6.11 -12.50
CA GLY A 55 -2.29 5.45 -12.16
C GLY A 55 -2.21 5.04 -10.69
N GLN A 56 -3.35 4.97 -9.99
CA GLN A 56 -3.39 4.74 -8.55
C GLN A 56 -3.97 3.37 -8.20
N VAL A 57 -3.42 2.77 -7.15
CA VAL A 57 -3.96 1.56 -6.52
C VAL A 57 -3.95 1.74 -5.01
N SER A 58 -5.02 1.30 -4.35
CA SER A 58 -5.10 1.27 -2.89
C SER A 58 -5.06 -0.16 -2.39
N LEU A 59 -4.10 -0.45 -1.51
CA LEU A 59 -3.88 -1.73 -0.87
C LEU A 59 -4.15 -1.58 0.62
N GLU A 60 -4.89 -2.51 1.22
CA GLU A 60 -5.32 -2.41 2.62
C GLU A 60 -4.65 -3.50 3.44
N SER A 61 -4.05 -3.14 4.57
CA SER A 61 -3.53 -4.14 5.51
C SER A 61 -4.67 -4.92 6.17
N ASP A 62 -4.32 -6.08 6.73
CA ASP A 62 -5.12 -6.70 7.77
C ASP A 62 -5.44 -5.74 8.93
N SER A 63 -6.57 -5.99 9.60
CA SER A 63 -7.02 -5.17 10.71
C SER A 63 -6.48 -5.67 12.06
N VAL A 64 -5.88 -4.77 12.84
CA VAL A 64 -5.44 -5.04 14.21
C VAL A 64 -6.52 -4.63 15.19
N LYS A 65 -6.88 -5.54 16.09
CA LYS A 65 -7.86 -5.32 17.15
C LYS A 65 -7.21 -4.68 18.37
N ASN A 66 -7.76 -3.56 18.83
CA ASN A 66 -7.33 -2.78 19.98
C ASN A 66 -5.81 -2.52 19.99
N PRO A 67 -5.23 -1.94 18.93
CA PRO A 67 -3.81 -1.63 18.89
C PRO A 67 -3.44 -0.66 20.01
N SER A 68 -2.27 -0.88 20.62
CA SER A 68 -1.65 0.09 21.53
C SER A 68 -1.18 1.33 20.77
N GLY A 69 -1.07 2.47 21.46
CA GLY A 69 -0.43 3.65 20.89
C GLY A 69 1.01 3.32 20.44
N GLY A 70 1.38 3.75 19.24
CA GLY A 70 2.69 3.44 18.66
C GLY A 70 2.77 2.14 17.86
N THR A 71 1.67 1.39 17.71
CA THR A 71 1.59 0.31 16.73
C THR A 71 1.87 0.86 15.33
N THR A 72 2.84 0.29 14.62
CA THR A 72 3.29 0.75 13.30
C THR A 72 2.84 -0.22 12.23
N PHE A 73 2.19 0.27 11.18
CA PHE A 73 1.97 -0.48 9.95
C PHE A 73 2.99 0.00 8.92
N THR A 74 3.66 -0.93 8.24
CA THR A 74 4.63 -0.60 7.20
C THR A 74 4.28 -1.37 5.94
N PHE A 75 4.14 -0.66 4.83
CA PHE A 75 3.96 -1.27 3.51
C PHE A 75 5.23 -1.09 2.69
N THR A 76 5.66 -2.15 2.02
CA THR A 76 6.82 -2.16 1.12
C THR A 76 6.38 -2.71 -0.23
N VAL A 77 6.66 -1.97 -1.30
CA VAL A 77 6.41 -2.43 -2.68
C VAL A 77 7.50 -3.44 -3.05
N ASP A 78 7.08 -4.66 -3.41
CA ASP A 78 8.00 -5.71 -3.87
C ASP A 78 8.25 -5.62 -5.37
N GLY A 79 7.24 -5.19 -6.13
CA GLY A 79 7.32 -5.14 -7.58
C GLY A 79 6.10 -4.55 -8.26
N VAL A 80 6.31 -4.14 -9.50
CA VAL A 80 5.25 -3.67 -10.41
C VAL A 80 5.39 -4.45 -11.72
N THR A 81 4.27 -4.90 -12.28
CA THR A 81 4.25 -5.61 -13.56
C THR A 81 3.18 -5.03 -14.47
N LYS A 82 3.53 -4.83 -15.75
CA LYS A 82 2.61 -4.40 -16.80
C LYS A 82 3.00 -5.05 -18.12
N ALA A 83 2.03 -5.58 -18.85
CA ALA A 83 2.31 -6.25 -20.11
C ALA A 83 2.95 -5.28 -21.12
N GLY A 84 4.12 -5.66 -21.64
CA GLY A 84 4.86 -4.84 -22.62
C GLY A 84 5.69 -3.70 -22.02
N CYS A 85 5.81 -3.63 -20.69
CA CYS A 85 6.68 -2.67 -20.01
C CYS A 85 7.64 -3.41 -19.09
N ASP A 86 8.90 -2.98 -19.06
CA ASP A 86 9.86 -3.41 -18.06
C ASP A 86 9.75 -2.48 -16.85
N TYR A 87 9.69 -3.07 -15.65
CA TYR A 87 9.67 -2.30 -14.41
C TYR A 87 11.10 -2.01 -13.96
N ASP A 88 11.43 -0.72 -13.86
CA ASP A 88 12.68 -0.25 -13.28
C ASP A 88 12.49 0.10 -11.80
N SER A 89 12.93 -0.77 -10.91
CA SER A 89 12.86 -0.54 -9.47
C SER A 89 13.82 0.53 -8.97
N GLU A 90 14.89 0.85 -9.71
CA GLU A 90 15.85 1.90 -9.33
C GLU A 90 15.27 3.31 -9.53
N ALA A 91 14.28 3.44 -10.42
CA ALA A 91 13.54 4.69 -10.66
C ALA A 91 12.50 5.02 -9.58
N ASN A 92 12.27 4.13 -8.61
CA ASN A 92 11.29 4.36 -7.56
C ASN A 92 11.72 5.52 -6.64
N VAL A 93 10.88 6.55 -6.57
CA VAL A 93 11.06 7.65 -5.61
C VAL A 93 10.80 7.17 -4.18
N GLU A 94 9.86 6.24 -3.99
CA GLU A 94 9.46 5.70 -2.69
C GLU A 94 9.11 4.22 -2.82
N THR A 95 9.71 3.36 -1.98
CA THR A 95 9.47 1.90 -1.98
C THR A 95 8.82 1.39 -0.70
N SER A 96 8.86 2.17 0.39
CA SER A 96 8.22 1.78 1.65
C SER A 96 7.67 2.99 2.39
N LYS A 97 6.56 2.78 3.10
CA LYS A 97 5.96 3.82 3.94
C LYS A 97 5.36 3.22 5.20
N SER A 98 5.48 3.96 6.30
CA SER A 98 4.95 3.54 7.60
C SER A 98 3.95 4.55 8.15
N ILE A 99 2.99 4.06 8.94
CA ILE A 99 2.05 4.87 9.71
C ILE A 99 1.87 4.30 11.12
N ASN A 100 1.78 5.18 12.11
CA ASN A 100 1.56 4.80 13.50
C ASN A 100 0.09 5.01 13.91
N VAL A 101 -0.38 4.16 14.82
CA VAL A 101 -1.68 4.31 15.50
C VAL A 101 -1.63 5.45 16.52
#